data_AF-A0AAV2A113-F1
#
_entry.id   AF-A0AAV2A113-F1
#
_cell.length_a   1.000
_cell.length_b   1.000
_cell.length_c   1.000
_cell.angle_alpha   90.00
_cell.angle_beta   90.00
_cell.angle_gamma   90.00
#
_symmetry.space_group_name_H-M   'P 1'
#
loop_
_entity.id
_entity.type
_entity.pdbx_description
1 polymer ?
#
loop_
_entity_poly.entity_id
_entity_poly.type
_entity_poly.pdbx_seq_one_letter_code
_entity_poly.pdbx_strand_id
1 'polypeptide(L)'
;MKTTYFINAPIYFNIVLNLLKPFMSENTLKKFRIFGKDFQKHLLNDIDAEILPKFLGGERTDPDGNPQCESFINFGSTIPPEKYVLRKSLAEDEGVCCMKVPRLSWRLVDVLVPEANSKVEWEFETSTQDIAVAFCLRKDGDELEELVAPERVACHLVPESASFLCEKPGTYALKFDNSYSWLSTKKVFYKIKVTPSDKEDCEDSLT
;
A
#
# COMPACT_ATOMS: atom_id res chain seq x y z
N MET A 1 5.09 5.62 28.61
CA MET A 1 3.82 4.97 29.01
C MET A 1 3.74 4.88 30.53
N LYS A 2 2.70 5.48 31.15
CA LYS A 2 2.49 5.47 32.61
C LYS A 2 1.76 4.19 33.07
N THR A 3 0.58 3.92 32.52
CA THR A 3 -0.22 2.71 32.80
C THR A 3 -1.12 2.43 31.60
N THR A 4 -1.42 1.15 31.33
CA THR A 4 -2.35 0.71 30.28
C THR A 4 -3.44 -0.14 30.89
N TYR A 5 -4.69 0.22 30.63
CA TYR A 5 -5.87 -0.46 31.16
C TYR A 5 -6.52 -1.28 30.06
N PHE A 6 -6.68 -2.59 30.30
CA PHE A 6 -7.47 -3.47 29.45
C PHE A 6 -8.80 -3.72 30.17
N ILE A 7 -9.85 -3.05 29.70
CA ILE A 7 -11.19 -3.10 30.29
C ILE A 7 -12.05 -4.13 29.57
N ASN A 8 -12.97 -4.76 30.29
CA ASN A 8 -13.87 -5.77 29.74
C ASN A 8 -13.13 -6.87 28.96
N ALA A 9 -11.96 -7.28 29.46
CA ALA A 9 -11.09 -8.20 28.75
C ALA A 9 -11.74 -9.61 28.70
N PRO A 10 -11.95 -10.19 27.51
CA PRO A 10 -12.51 -11.53 27.38
C PRO A 10 -11.48 -12.61 27.77
N ILE A 11 -11.95 -13.84 28.02
CA ILE A 11 -11.11 -14.96 28.48
C ILE A 11 -9.92 -15.21 27.54
N TYR A 12 -10.09 -15.04 26.23
CA TYR A 12 -9.03 -15.25 25.23
C TYR A 12 -7.98 -14.13 25.19
N PHE A 13 -8.16 -13.01 25.90
CA PHE A 13 -7.21 -11.90 25.92
C PHE A 13 -5.80 -12.34 26.33
N ASN A 14 -5.70 -13.22 27.33
CA ASN A 14 -4.41 -13.75 27.79
C ASN A 14 -3.66 -14.54 26.71
N ILE A 15 -4.38 -15.20 25.81
CA ILE A 15 -3.79 -15.93 24.67
C ILE A 15 -3.13 -14.93 23.72
N VAL A 16 -3.87 -13.89 23.32
CA VAL A 16 -3.36 -12.82 22.44
C VAL A 16 -2.19 -12.09 23.09
N LEU A 17 -2.29 -11.75 24.37
CA LEU A 17 -1.21 -11.09 25.10
C LEU A 17 0.07 -11.94 25.10
N ASN A 18 -0.05 -13.25 25.31
CA ASN A 18 1.10 -14.15 25.28
C ASN A 18 1.78 -14.20 23.90
N LEU A 19 1.02 -14.10 22.81
CA LEU A 19 1.57 -14.02 21.45
C LEU A 19 2.31 -12.71 21.20
N LEU A 20 1.87 -11.60 21.81
CA LEU A 20 2.47 -10.29 21.63
C LEU A 20 3.65 -10.01 22.58
N LYS A 21 3.81 -10.76 23.66
CA LYS A 21 4.89 -10.60 24.66
C LYS A 21 6.29 -10.45 24.06
N PRO A 22 6.72 -11.22 23.04
CA PRO A 22 8.05 -11.09 22.46
C PRO A 22 8.36 -9.69 21.89
N PHE A 23 7.32 -8.92 21.55
CA PHE A 23 7.45 -7.58 20.97
C PHE A 23 7.35 -6.46 22.03
N MET A 24 7.19 -6.81 23.31
CA MET A 24 6.98 -5.85 24.39
C MET A 24 8.08 -5.91 25.44
N SER A 25 8.52 -4.74 25.92
CA SER A 25 9.47 -4.66 27.04
C SER A 25 8.83 -5.10 28.35
N GLU A 26 9.61 -5.69 29.27
CA GLU A 26 9.13 -6.04 30.61
C GLU A 26 8.54 -4.84 31.38
N ASN A 27 9.14 -3.66 31.18
CA ASN A 27 8.68 -2.41 31.80
C ASN A 27 7.29 -1.99 31.27
N THR A 28 6.94 -2.33 30.04
CA THR A 28 5.62 -2.13 29.45
C THR A 28 4.62 -3.12 30.07
N LEU A 29 4.99 -4.40 30.13
CA LEU A 29 4.14 -5.47 30.65
C LEU A 29 3.78 -5.28 32.13
N LYS A 30 4.73 -4.83 32.97
CA LYS A 30 4.49 -4.52 34.39
C LYS A 30 3.47 -3.40 34.62
N LYS A 31 3.17 -2.60 33.60
CA LYS A 31 2.24 -1.46 33.65
C LYS A 31 0.85 -1.81 33.11
N PHE A 32 0.62 -3.05 32.71
CA PHE A 32 -0.68 -3.52 32.25
C PHE A 32 -1.58 -3.84 33.45
N ARG A 33 -2.79 -3.25 33.45
CA ARG A 33 -3.85 -3.57 34.41
C ARG A 33 -5.04 -4.11 33.64
N ILE A 34 -5.42 -5.36 33.90
CA ILE A 34 -6.47 -6.07 33.16
C ILE A 34 -7.67 -6.23 34.08
N PHE A 35 -8.83 -5.75 33.63
CA PHE A 35 -10.06 -5.72 34.41
C PHE A 35 -11.20 -6.42 33.68
N GLY A 36 -12.06 -7.07 34.47
CA GLY A 36 -13.30 -7.68 34.01
C GLY A 36 -14.43 -6.66 33.99
N LYS A 37 -15.54 -6.97 34.67
CA LYS A 37 -16.75 -6.12 34.72
C LYS A 37 -16.67 -4.99 35.75
N ASP A 38 -15.74 -5.06 36.69
CA ASP A 38 -15.56 -4.15 37.82
C ASP A 38 -14.56 -3.01 37.56
N PHE A 39 -14.22 -2.79 36.29
CA PHE A 39 -13.18 -1.84 35.86
C PHE A 39 -13.43 -0.38 36.26
N GLN A 40 -14.69 0.06 36.31
CA GLN A 40 -15.05 1.47 36.51
C GLN A 40 -14.49 2.04 37.82
N LYS A 41 -14.58 1.28 38.92
CA LYS A 41 -14.05 1.71 40.23
C LYS A 41 -12.52 1.87 40.21
N HIS A 42 -11.84 1.00 39.47
CA HIS A 42 -10.39 1.06 39.35
C HIS A 42 -9.92 2.22 38.48
N LEU A 43 -10.67 2.56 37.42
CA LEU A 43 -10.37 3.73 36.61
C LEU A 43 -10.49 5.02 37.42
N LEU A 44 -11.55 5.16 38.21
CA LEU A 44 -11.79 6.35 39.05
C LEU A 44 -10.76 6.55 40.17
N ASN A 45 -10.00 5.52 40.54
CA ASN A 45 -8.90 5.68 41.49
C ASN A 45 -7.67 6.37 40.87
N ASP A 46 -7.50 6.23 39.55
CA ASP A 46 -6.32 6.73 38.85
C ASP A 46 -6.64 7.93 37.92
N ILE A 47 -7.92 8.15 37.60
CA ILE A 47 -8.41 9.15 36.64
C ILE A 47 -9.62 9.87 37.25
N ASP A 48 -9.58 11.21 37.25
CA ASP A 48 -10.68 12.02 37.78
C ASP A 48 -11.99 11.80 37.00
N ALA A 49 -13.11 11.76 37.73
CA ALA A 49 -14.43 11.48 37.15
C ALA A 49 -14.83 12.50 36.08
N GLU A 50 -14.50 13.78 36.27
CA GLU A 50 -14.85 14.89 35.37
C GLU A 50 -14.23 14.77 33.98
N ILE A 51 -13.09 14.09 33.85
CA ILE A 51 -12.38 13.91 32.58
C ILE A 51 -12.60 12.53 31.97
N LEU A 52 -13.08 11.56 32.75
CA LEU A 52 -13.33 10.20 32.29
C LEU A 52 -14.70 10.12 31.59
N PRO A 53 -14.78 9.58 30.36
CA PRO A 53 -16.06 9.38 29.67
C PRO A 53 -17.08 8.61 30.48
N LYS A 54 -18.34 9.02 30.37
CA LYS A 54 -19.45 8.42 31.12
C LYS A 54 -19.63 6.92 30.83
N PHE A 55 -19.40 6.48 29.59
CA PHE A 55 -19.43 5.04 29.26
C PHE A 55 -18.33 4.21 29.96
N LEU A 56 -17.26 4.86 30.44
CA LEU A 56 -16.19 4.24 31.24
C LEU A 56 -16.39 4.38 32.75
N GLY A 57 -17.51 4.98 33.19
CA GLY A 57 -17.85 5.17 34.60
C GLY A 57 -17.51 6.54 35.17
N GLY A 58 -17.09 7.52 34.35
CA GLY A 58 -16.90 8.90 34.77
C GLY A 58 -18.13 9.79 34.54
N GLU A 59 -17.90 11.10 34.46
CA GLU A 59 -18.93 12.14 34.30
C GLU A 59 -18.81 12.89 32.98
N ARG A 60 -17.70 12.75 32.24
CA ARG A 60 -17.48 13.46 30.98
C ARG A 60 -18.47 13.01 29.91
N THR A 61 -19.09 13.99 29.26
CA THR A 61 -19.89 13.83 28.04
C THR A 61 -19.41 14.83 26.99
N ASP A 62 -19.84 14.63 25.75
CA ASP A 62 -19.71 15.66 24.71
C ASP A 62 -20.60 16.89 25.02
N PRO A 63 -20.40 18.03 24.31
CA PRO A 63 -21.22 19.23 24.48
C PRO A 63 -22.73 19.02 24.26
N ASP A 64 -23.10 18.01 23.48
CA ASP A 64 -24.48 17.59 23.22
C ASP A 64 -25.03 16.60 24.27
N GLY A 65 -24.22 16.23 25.27
CA GLY A 65 -24.56 15.27 26.31
C GLY A 65 -24.26 13.81 25.94
N ASN A 66 -23.63 13.50 24.81
CA ASN A 66 -23.32 12.12 24.42
C ASN A 66 -22.35 11.46 25.43
N PRO A 67 -22.75 10.37 26.11
CA PRO A 67 -21.92 9.68 27.10
C PRO A 67 -20.74 8.90 26.51
N GLN A 68 -20.76 8.64 25.19
CA GLN A 68 -19.70 7.93 24.47
C GLN A 68 -18.54 8.84 24.09
N CYS A 69 -18.70 10.15 24.16
CA CYS A 69 -17.64 11.09 23.84
C CYS A 69 -17.09 10.95 22.40
N GLU A 70 -17.99 10.77 21.43
CA GLU A 70 -17.65 10.54 20.01
C GLU A 70 -16.97 11.74 19.35
N SER A 71 -17.09 12.94 19.93
CA SER A 71 -16.36 14.12 19.44
C SER A 71 -14.83 13.94 19.48
N PHE A 72 -14.31 13.05 20.34
CA PHE A 72 -12.88 12.75 20.42
C PHE A 72 -12.52 11.26 20.44
N ILE A 73 -13.49 10.35 20.61
CA ILE A 73 -13.27 8.90 20.56
C ILE A 73 -13.95 8.32 19.32
N ASN A 74 -13.14 7.71 18.44
CA ASN A 74 -13.66 6.96 17.30
C ASN A 74 -13.85 5.49 17.70
N PHE A 75 -15.10 5.02 17.75
CA PHE A 75 -15.45 3.63 18.07
C PHE A 75 -15.31 2.67 16.87
N GLY A 76 -14.92 3.19 15.71
CA GLY A 76 -14.94 2.46 14.46
C GLY A 76 -16.38 2.19 14.01
N SER A 77 -16.51 1.81 12.75
CA SER A 77 -17.77 1.32 12.19
C SER A 77 -17.46 0.35 11.06
N THR A 78 -18.48 -0.38 10.60
CA THR A 78 -18.36 -1.13 9.36
C THR A 78 -17.97 -0.15 8.25
N ILE A 79 -16.80 -0.37 7.64
CA ILE A 79 -16.36 0.43 6.51
C ILE A 79 -17.35 0.16 5.37
N PRO A 80 -18.01 1.19 4.81
CA PRO A 80 -18.96 0.97 3.73
C PRO A 80 -18.26 0.35 2.50
N PRO A 81 -18.88 -0.63 1.81
CA PRO A 81 -18.25 -1.31 0.66
C PRO A 81 -17.77 -0.37 -0.44
N GLU A 82 -18.46 0.76 -0.65
CA GLU A 82 -18.08 1.79 -1.62
C GLU A 82 -16.75 2.49 -1.27
N LYS A 83 -16.31 2.44 -0.02
CA LYS A 83 -14.99 2.93 0.41
C LYS A 83 -13.91 1.87 0.31
N TYR A 84 -14.26 0.63 -0.04
CA TYR A 84 -13.26 -0.38 -0.32
C TYR A 84 -12.56 0.04 -1.62
N VAL A 85 -11.26 0.27 -1.55
CA VAL A 85 -10.44 0.37 -2.75
C VAL A 85 -10.23 -1.06 -3.27
N LEU A 86 -11.31 -1.68 -3.75
CA LEU A 86 -11.22 -2.81 -4.67
C LEU A 86 -10.89 -2.19 -6.02
N ARG A 87 -9.61 -1.92 -6.25
CA ARG A 87 -9.15 -1.43 -7.55
C ARG A 87 -9.61 -2.47 -8.58
N LYS A 88 -10.42 -2.05 -9.57
CA LYS A 88 -10.88 -2.95 -10.63
C LYS A 88 -9.66 -3.55 -11.31
N SER A 89 -9.78 -4.81 -11.71
CA SER A 89 -8.75 -5.50 -12.48
C SER A 89 -8.38 -4.62 -13.67
N LEU A 90 -7.09 -4.38 -13.86
CA LEU A 90 -6.57 -3.65 -15.02
C LEU A 90 -7.10 -4.24 -16.32
N ALA A 91 -7.37 -5.55 -16.37
CA ALA A 91 -7.96 -6.24 -17.51
C ALA A 91 -9.31 -5.66 -18.00
N GLU A 92 -10.03 -4.93 -17.15
CA GLU A 92 -11.33 -4.33 -17.47
C GLU A 92 -11.21 -2.89 -18.02
N ASP A 93 -10.03 -2.29 -17.98
CA ASP A 93 -9.83 -0.92 -18.42
C ASP A 93 -9.71 -0.78 -19.95
N GLU A 94 -10.12 0.38 -20.48
CA GLU A 94 -9.92 0.72 -21.89
C GLU A 94 -8.43 0.91 -22.22
N GLY A 95 -8.02 0.51 -23.43
CA GLY A 95 -6.65 0.68 -23.92
C GLY A 95 -5.61 -0.30 -23.33
N VAL A 96 -6.06 -1.33 -22.62
CA VAL A 96 -5.18 -2.33 -21.99
C VAL A 96 -4.65 -3.32 -23.02
N CYS A 97 -3.34 -3.53 -22.98
CA CYS A 97 -2.68 -4.57 -23.77
C CYS A 97 -2.60 -5.87 -22.97
N CYS A 98 -2.65 -7.01 -23.66
CA CYS A 98 -2.54 -8.33 -23.05
C CYS A 98 -1.44 -9.15 -23.73
N MET A 99 -0.58 -9.77 -22.93
CA MET A 99 0.46 -10.67 -23.42
C MET A 99 0.56 -11.93 -22.57
N LYS A 100 1.09 -13.00 -23.17
CA LYS A 100 1.45 -14.23 -22.46
C LYS A 100 2.96 -14.32 -22.36
N VAL A 101 3.45 -14.57 -21.16
CA VAL A 101 4.87 -14.85 -20.88
C VAL A 101 4.98 -16.33 -20.51
N PRO A 102 5.40 -17.20 -21.45
CA PRO A 102 5.53 -18.63 -21.19
C PRO A 102 6.42 -18.95 -19.99
N ARG A 103 6.24 -20.12 -19.39
CA ARG A 103 7.18 -20.67 -18.40
C ARG A 103 8.60 -20.70 -18.96
N LEU A 104 9.60 -20.53 -18.09
CA LEU A 104 11.02 -20.53 -18.46
C LEU A 104 11.36 -19.52 -19.57
N SER A 105 10.66 -18.39 -19.64
CA SER A 105 10.87 -17.39 -20.68
C SER A 105 10.60 -15.97 -20.18
N TRP A 106 10.93 -14.99 -21.03
CA TRP A 106 10.64 -13.59 -20.81
C TRP A 106 10.09 -12.95 -22.10
N ARG A 107 9.55 -11.75 -21.96
CA ARG A 107 9.10 -10.92 -23.09
C ARG A 107 9.44 -9.46 -22.82
N LEU A 108 9.70 -8.72 -23.90
CA LEU A 108 9.90 -7.29 -23.89
C LEU A 108 8.69 -6.59 -24.49
N VAL A 109 8.36 -5.44 -23.94
CA VAL A 109 7.45 -4.46 -24.54
C VAL A 109 8.29 -3.22 -24.81
N ASP A 110 8.63 -2.99 -26.07
CA ASP A 110 9.42 -1.83 -26.47
C ASP A 110 8.57 -0.54 -26.37
N VAL A 111 9.20 0.52 -25.88
CA VAL A 111 8.63 1.84 -25.65
C VAL A 111 9.52 2.85 -26.35
N LEU A 112 9.01 3.41 -27.45
CA LEU A 112 9.73 4.45 -28.18
C LEU A 112 9.57 5.79 -27.47
N VAL A 113 10.70 6.38 -27.07
CA VAL A 113 10.76 7.71 -26.47
C VAL A 113 11.42 8.66 -27.47
N PRO A 114 10.65 9.50 -28.18
CA PRO A 114 11.19 10.35 -29.24
C PRO A 114 11.92 11.59 -28.71
N GLU A 115 11.56 12.07 -27.51
CA GLU A 115 12.05 13.32 -26.94
C GLU A 115 12.77 13.07 -25.61
N ALA A 116 13.88 13.80 -25.40
CA ALA A 116 14.59 13.82 -24.12
C ALA A 116 13.68 14.32 -22.99
N ASN A 117 13.93 13.87 -21.76
CA ASN A 117 13.15 14.22 -20.57
C ASN A 117 11.66 13.85 -20.64
N SER A 118 11.30 12.88 -21.47
CA SER A 118 9.94 12.32 -21.47
C SER A 118 9.76 11.40 -20.27
N LYS A 119 8.57 11.41 -19.67
CA LYS A 119 8.18 10.48 -18.60
C LYS A 119 7.48 9.27 -19.20
N VAL A 120 7.99 8.07 -18.90
CA VAL A 120 7.31 6.81 -19.19
C VAL A 120 6.60 6.33 -17.93
N GLU A 121 5.31 6.07 -18.03
CA GLU A 121 4.47 5.56 -16.95
C GLU A 121 3.91 4.21 -17.37
N TRP A 122 3.96 3.22 -16.49
CA TRP A 122 3.40 1.91 -16.74
C TRP A 122 2.57 1.42 -15.57
N GLU A 123 1.54 0.65 -15.90
CA GLU A 123 0.70 -0.09 -14.96
C GLU A 123 0.53 -1.50 -15.50
N PHE A 124 0.67 -2.53 -14.66
CA PHE A 124 0.48 -3.91 -15.08
C PHE A 124 -0.06 -4.80 -13.96
N GLU A 125 -0.72 -5.89 -14.36
CA GLU A 125 -1.14 -6.96 -13.48
C GLU A 125 -0.99 -8.31 -14.17
N THR A 126 -0.92 -9.37 -13.39
CA THR A 126 -1.06 -10.74 -13.88
C THR A 126 -2.41 -11.31 -13.48
N SER A 127 -2.99 -12.18 -14.31
CA SER A 127 -4.21 -12.91 -13.89
C SER A 127 -3.97 -13.82 -12.68
N THR A 128 -2.73 -14.31 -12.52
CA THR A 128 -2.33 -15.20 -11.43
C THR A 128 -0.84 -15.04 -11.10
N GLN A 129 -0.52 -15.22 -9.82
CA GLN A 129 0.85 -15.29 -9.28
C GLN A 129 1.73 -14.07 -9.60
N ASP A 130 2.94 -14.07 -9.09
CA ASP A 130 3.93 -13.03 -9.34
C ASP A 130 4.56 -13.14 -10.74
N ILE A 131 5.18 -12.04 -11.17
CA ILE A 131 6.09 -11.95 -12.31
C ILE A 131 7.28 -11.04 -11.94
N ALA A 132 8.46 -11.27 -12.51
CA ALA A 132 9.58 -10.32 -12.39
C ALA A 132 9.47 -9.23 -13.45
N VAL A 133 9.69 -7.97 -13.08
CA VAL A 133 9.65 -6.83 -14.01
C VAL A 133 10.90 -5.98 -13.87
N ALA A 134 11.49 -5.61 -15.00
CA ALA A 134 12.59 -4.66 -15.10
C ALA A 134 12.27 -3.61 -16.16
N PHE A 135 12.88 -2.44 -16.03
CA PHE A 135 12.84 -1.38 -17.04
C PHE A 135 14.24 -1.17 -17.60
N CYS A 136 14.37 -1.22 -18.93
CA CYS A 136 15.66 -1.25 -19.61
C CYS A 136 15.73 -0.18 -20.71
N LEU A 137 16.94 0.31 -20.99
CA LEU A 137 17.28 1.02 -22.23
C LEU A 137 17.84 0.01 -23.23
N ARG A 138 17.37 0.05 -24.47
CA ARG A 138 17.95 -0.72 -25.58
C ARG A 138 19.11 0.08 -26.19
N LYS A 139 20.31 -0.49 -26.12
CA LYS A 139 21.54 0.03 -26.74
C LYS A 139 21.70 -0.52 -28.16
N ASP A 140 22.71 -0.01 -28.86
CA ASP A 140 23.09 -0.50 -30.18
C ASP A 140 23.37 -2.02 -30.13
N GLY A 141 22.83 -2.76 -31.10
CA GLY A 141 23.05 -4.21 -31.19
C GLY A 141 22.21 -5.08 -30.25
N ASP A 142 21.02 -4.59 -29.84
CA ASP A 142 20.04 -5.31 -29.00
C ASP A 142 20.47 -5.57 -27.54
N GLU A 143 21.56 -4.96 -27.07
CA GLU A 143 21.95 -4.99 -25.67
C GLU A 143 20.95 -4.21 -24.80
N LEU A 144 20.61 -4.74 -23.63
CA LEU A 144 19.70 -4.11 -22.67
C LEU A 144 20.49 -3.62 -21.44
N GLU A 145 20.44 -2.32 -21.20
CA GLU A 145 20.91 -1.71 -19.96
C GLU A 145 19.75 -1.61 -18.98
N GLU A 146 19.87 -2.25 -17.82
CA GLU A 146 18.86 -2.20 -16.77
C GLU A 146 18.90 -0.85 -16.05
N LEU A 147 17.82 -0.08 -16.16
CA LEU A 147 17.65 1.21 -15.48
C LEU A 147 16.90 1.03 -14.15
N VAL A 148 16.00 0.07 -14.11
CA VAL A 148 15.33 -0.40 -12.89
C VAL A 148 15.62 -1.89 -12.76
N ALA A 149 16.21 -2.26 -11.63
CA ALA A 149 16.58 -3.64 -11.35
C ALA A 149 15.34 -4.57 -11.38
N PRO A 150 15.48 -5.82 -11.87
CA PRO A 150 14.38 -6.76 -11.89
C PRO A 150 13.83 -7.05 -10.48
N GLU A 151 12.54 -6.80 -10.27
CA GLU A 151 11.85 -7.11 -9.01
C GLU A 151 10.69 -8.07 -9.25
N ARG A 152 10.55 -9.07 -8.36
CA ARG A 152 9.42 -10.00 -8.36
C ARG A 152 8.27 -9.41 -7.56
N VAL A 153 7.17 -9.11 -8.25
CA VAL A 153 6.03 -8.39 -7.67
C VAL A 153 4.76 -9.25 -7.68
N ALA A 154 3.99 -9.19 -6.60
CA ALA A 154 2.74 -9.93 -6.44
C ALA A 154 1.56 -9.21 -7.14
N CYS A 155 1.76 -8.79 -8.39
CA CYS A 155 0.85 -7.96 -9.19
C CYS A 155 -0.49 -8.60 -9.57
N HIS A 156 -0.77 -9.84 -9.13
CA HIS A 156 -2.08 -10.50 -9.25
C HIS A 156 -3.04 -10.13 -8.11
N LEU A 157 -2.52 -9.56 -7.02
CA LEU A 157 -3.33 -9.11 -5.89
C LEU A 157 -3.77 -7.66 -6.09
N VAL A 158 -2.86 -6.82 -6.59
CA VAL A 158 -3.06 -5.40 -6.90
C VAL A 158 -2.20 -5.05 -8.12
N PRO A 159 -2.72 -4.30 -9.11
CA PRO A 159 -1.89 -3.80 -10.21
C PRO A 159 -0.70 -2.98 -9.69
N GLU A 160 0.46 -3.19 -10.28
CA GLU A 160 1.67 -2.43 -9.99
C GLU A 160 1.75 -1.25 -10.94
N SER A 161 2.13 -0.07 -10.42
CA SER A 161 2.32 1.14 -11.22
C SER A 161 3.65 1.79 -10.88
N ALA A 162 4.38 2.25 -11.90
CA ALA A 162 5.58 3.05 -11.70
C ALA A 162 5.79 4.00 -12.88
N SER A 163 6.76 4.91 -12.69
CA SER A 163 7.14 5.88 -13.71
C SER A 163 8.65 6.07 -13.72
N PHE A 164 9.20 6.41 -14.88
CA PHE A 164 10.61 6.69 -15.06
C PHE A 164 10.81 7.91 -15.95
N LEU A 165 11.74 8.80 -15.59
CA LEU A 165 12.11 9.96 -16.39
C LEU A 165 13.23 9.56 -17.36
N CYS A 166 12.91 9.48 -18.64
CA CYS A 166 13.86 9.15 -19.69
C CYS A 166 14.63 10.40 -20.12
N GLU A 167 15.84 10.59 -19.60
CA GLU A 167 16.69 11.75 -19.92
C GLU A 167 17.11 11.84 -21.40
N LYS A 168 17.07 10.72 -22.12
CA LYS A 168 17.53 10.64 -23.52
C LYS A 168 16.44 10.05 -24.42
N PRO A 169 16.35 10.48 -25.69
CA PRO A 169 15.53 9.80 -26.67
C PRO A 169 16.11 8.42 -26.98
N GLY A 170 15.25 7.45 -27.26
CA GLY A 170 15.66 6.08 -27.56
C GLY A 170 14.55 5.07 -27.43
N THR A 171 14.90 3.79 -27.62
CA THR A 171 14.00 2.67 -27.39
C THR A 171 14.23 2.10 -26.01
N TYR A 172 13.24 2.23 -25.14
CA TYR A 172 13.22 1.61 -23.83
C TYR A 172 12.42 0.32 -23.90
N ALA A 173 12.46 -0.51 -22.86
CA ALA A 173 11.64 -1.70 -22.80
C ALA A 173 11.24 -2.06 -21.36
N LEU A 174 9.99 -2.46 -21.19
CA LEU A 174 9.58 -3.25 -20.02
C LEU A 174 9.89 -4.72 -20.28
N LYS A 175 10.66 -5.34 -19.39
CA LYS A 175 10.96 -6.77 -19.42
C LYS A 175 10.10 -7.49 -18.41
N PHE A 176 9.14 -8.28 -18.90
CA PHE A 176 8.36 -9.21 -18.10
C PHE A 176 9.05 -10.58 -18.11
N ASP A 177 9.60 -10.97 -16.98
CA ASP A 177 10.44 -12.16 -16.83
C ASP A 177 9.71 -13.24 -16.01
N ASN A 178 9.52 -14.40 -16.66
CA ASN A 178 8.93 -15.60 -16.09
C ASN A 178 9.88 -16.80 -16.22
N SER A 179 11.19 -16.54 -16.36
CA SER A 179 12.24 -17.55 -16.53
C SER A 179 12.36 -18.49 -15.33
N TYR A 180 11.94 -18.04 -14.16
CA TYR A 180 11.94 -18.83 -12.92
C TYR A 180 10.73 -19.76 -12.77
N SER A 181 9.63 -19.54 -13.50
CA SER A 181 8.44 -20.39 -13.37
C SER A 181 8.59 -21.67 -14.16
N TRP A 182 8.48 -22.81 -13.49
CA TRP A 182 8.62 -24.13 -14.13
C TRP A 182 7.30 -24.68 -14.68
N LEU A 183 6.17 -24.27 -14.09
CA LEU A 183 4.86 -24.88 -14.35
C LEU A 183 3.88 -23.95 -15.07
N SER A 184 3.95 -22.64 -14.84
CA SER A 184 2.90 -21.70 -15.24
C SER A 184 3.36 -20.68 -16.27
N THR A 185 2.55 -20.49 -17.31
CA THR A 185 2.56 -19.29 -18.17
C THR A 185 1.83 -18.16 -17.48
N LYS A 186 2.37 -16.93 -17.53
CA LYS A 186 1.70 -15.73 -16.99
C LYS A 186 0.93 -15.02 -18.09
N LYS A 187 -0.30 -14.61 -17.81
CA LYS A 187 -1.06 -13.67 -18.64
C LYS A 187 -0.95 -12.29 -17.99
N VAL A 188 -0.28 -11.38 -18.66
CA VAL A 188 0.02 -10.03 -18.19
C VAL A 188 -0.90 -9.05 -18.93
N PHE A 189 -1.61 -8.23 -18.18
CA PHE A 189 -2.31 -7.06 -18.68
C PHE A 189 -1.47 -5.83 -18.35
N TYR A 190 -1.32 -4.89 -19.27
CA TYR A 190 -0.51 -3.70 -19.05
C TYR A 190 -1.00 -2.48 -19.83
N LYS A 191 -0.66 -1.30 -19.33
CA LYS A 191 -0.78 0.00 -19.98
C LYS A 191 0.54 0.72 -19.86
N ILE A 192 0.96 1.39 -20.93
CA ILE A 192 2.16 2.22 -20.94
C ILE A 192 1.78 3.56 -21.58
N LYS A 193 2.19 4.65 -20.95
CA LYS A 193 1.99 6.01 -21.42
C LYS A 193 3.34 6.72 -21.46
N VAL A 194 3.61 7.42 -22.56
CA VAL A 194 4.77 8.31 -22.69
C VAL A 194 4.24 9.74 -22.70
N THR A 195 4.76 10.59 -21.81
CA THR A 195 4.42 12.01 -21.72
C THR A 195 5.69 12.82 -21.99
N PRO A 196 5.77 13.60 -23.08
CA PRO A 196 6.90 14.49 -23.35
C PRO A 196 7.10 15.53 -22.23
N SER A 197 8.29 16.11 -22.15
CA SER A 197 8.52 17.28 -21.28
C SER A 197 7.70 18.45 -21.81
N ASP A 198 6.85 19.04 -20.96
CA ASP A 198 6.26 20.34 -21.28
C ASP A 198 7.42 21.31 -21.54
N LYS A 199 7.47 21.90 -22.73
CA LYS A 199 8.37 23.02 -22.97
C LYS A 199 7.80 24.19 -22.18
N GLU A 200 8.44 24.55 -21.07
CA GLU A 200 8.30 25.91 -20.57
C GLU A 200 8.80 26.81 -21.69
N ASP A 201 7.87 27.52 -22.34
CA ASP A 201 8.19 28.62 -23.23
C ASP A 201 9.05 29.61 -22.43
N CYS A 202 10.37 29.60 -22.68
CA CYS A 202 11.22 30.72 -22.32
C CYS A 202 10.71 31.91 -23.12
N GLU A 203 9.84 32.73 -22.51
CA GLU A 203 9.60 34.09 -22.96
C GLU A 203 10.92 34.86 -22.88
N ASP A 204 11.60 34.96 -24.02
CA ASP A 204 12.61 35.97 -24.32
C ASP A 204 11.98 37.35 -24.03
N SER A 205 12.19 37.87 -22.83
CA SER A 205 12.01 39.29 -22.54
C SER A 205 13.32 40.02 -22.84
N LEU A 206 13.59 40.17 -24.14
CA LEU A 206 14.43 41.22 -24.68
C LEU A 206 13.56 42.09 -25.59
N THR A 207 12.97 43.15 -25.02
CA THR A 207 13.01 44.52 -25.55
C THR A 207 12.37 45.49 -24.57
#